data_AF-A0A6M0CJ78-F1
#
_entry.id   AF-A0A6M0CJ78-F1
#
_cell.length_a   1.000
_cell.length_b   1.000
_cell.length_c   1.000
_cell.angle_alpha   90.00
_cell.angle_beta   90.00
_cell.angle_gamma   90.00
#
_symmetry.space_group_name_H-M   'P 1'
#
loop_
_entity.id
_entity.type
_entity.pdbx_description
1 polymer ?
#
loop_
_entity_poly.entity_id
_entity_poly.type
_entity_poly.pdbx_seq_one_letter_code
_entity_poly.pdbx_strand_id
1 'polypeptide(L)'
;DESVVQELRQIRKQMADFWINLEPQKLETFYLGEMGKGYQALLNSKIQNESLIESEQEFLRQLAAQLAKGIEAPKTINYLLAAMLYCRSEQLRIEDITKLPHWLLEDYQKFAGN
;
A
#
# COMPACT_ATOMS: atom_id res chain seq x y z
N ASP A 1 21.01 2.54 13.31
CA ASP A 1 20.38 3.45 14.28
C ASP A 1 18.93 3.07 14.54
N GLU A 2 18.54 2.95 15.81
CA GLU A 2 17.14 2.72 16.19
C GLU A 2 16.24 3.91 15.81
N SER A 3 16.76 5.14 15.80
CA SER A 3 16.02 6.34 15.40
C SER A 3 15.58 6.31 13.94
N VAL A 4 16.48 5.92 13.03
CA VAL A 4 16.20 5.82 11.59
C VAL A 4 15.11 4.78 11.31
N VAL A 5 15.12 3.65 12.01
CA VAL A 5 14.09 2.61 11.88
C VAL A 5 12.73 3.11 12.39
N GLN A 6 12.71 3.87 13.47
CA GLN A 6 11.47 4.46 13.99
C GLN A 6 10.88 5.50 13.04
N GLU A 7 11.72 6.38 12.48
CA GLU A 7 11.29 7.37 11.48
C GLU A 7 10.71 6.67 10.24
N LEU A 8 11.38 5.63 9.74
CA LEU A 8 10.89 4.88 8.57
C LEU A 8 9.52 4.25 8.81
N ARG A 9 9.29 3.68 10.00
CA ARG A 9 7.97 3.15 10.40
C ARG A 9 6.92 4.24 10.47
N GLN A 10 7.25 5.42 11.00
CA GLN A 10 6.33 6.55 11.04
C GLN A 10 5.96 7.02 9.63
N ILE A 11 6.94 7.16 8.74
CA ILE A 11 6.72 7.53 7.33
C ILE A 11 5.81 6.51 6.64
N ARG A 12 6.09 5.20 6.83
CA ARG A 12 5.25 4.11 6.33
C ARG A 12 3.80 4.26 6.79
N LYS A 13 3.59 4.50 8.08
CA LYS A 13 2.25 4.64 8.67
C LYS A 13 1.52 5.88 8.15
N GLN A 14 2.19 7.02 8.09
CA GLN A 14 1.62 8.27 7.57
C GLN A 14 1.21 8.13 6.10
N MET A 15 2.04 7.48 5.28
CA MET A 15 1.73 7.22 3.88
C MET A 15 0.52 6.28 3.74
N ALA A 16 0.46 5.21 4.53
CA ALA A 16 -0.68 4.30 4.53
C ALA A 16 -1.98 5.00 4.97
N ASP A 17 -1.93 5.79 6.04
CA ASP A 17 -3.08 6.53 6.54
C ASP A 17 -3.55 7.59 5.54
N PHE A 18 -2.62 8.25 4.85
CA PHE A 18 -2.95 9.19 3.78
C PHE A 18 -3.84 8.53 2.73
N TRP A 19 -3.44 7.36 2.21
CA TRP A 19 -4.23 6.64 1.21
C TRP A 19 -5.58 6.19 1.74
N ILE A 20 -5.65 5.62 2.95
CA ILE A 20 -6.91 5.13 3.56
C ILE A 20 -7.92 6.26 3.77
N ASN A 21 -7.44 7.43 4.19
CA ASN A 21 -8.29 8.59 4.46
C ASN A 21 -8.70 9.35 3.20
N LEU A 22 -7.94 9.22 2.10
CA LEU A 22 -8.25 9.86 0.84
C LEU A 22 -9.59 9.39 0.26
N GLU A 23 -10.31 10.31 -0.38
CA GLU A 23 -11.52 9.97 -1.11
C GLU A 23 -11.16 9.18 -2.39
N PRO A 24 -11.84 8.06 -2.71
CA PRO A 24 -11.51 7.24 -3.89
C PRO A 24 -11.45 8.03 -5.21
N GLN A 25 -12.28 9.06 -5.35
CA GLN A 25 -12.33 9.91 -6.55
C GLN A 25 -11.07 10.77 -6.75
N LYS A 26 -10.36 11.10 -5.66
CA LYS A 26 -9.13 11.90 -5.70
C LYS A 26 -7.88 11.02 -5.85
N LEU A 27 -8.05 9.71 -5.74
CA LEU A 27 -6.95 8.77 -5.57
C LEU A 27 -6.02 8.75 -6.79
N GLU A 28 -6.60 8.73 -8.00
CA GLU A 28 -5.85 8.87 -9.25
C GLU A 28 -5.03 10.16 -9.31
N THR A 29 -5.66 11.31 -9.02
CA THR A 29 -4.98 12.62 -9.06
C THR A 29 -3.78 12.67 -8.13
N PHE A 30 -3.91 12.14 -6.90
CA PHE A 30 -2.81 12.12 -5.95
C PHE A 30 -1.74 11.07 -6.28
N TYR A 31 -2.15 9.92 -6.83
CA TYR A 31 -1.24 8.87 -7.26
C TYR A 31 -0.40 9.30 -8.48
N LEU A 32 -0.98 10.02 -9.43
CA LEU A 32 -0.23 10.55 -10.57
C LEU A 32 0.60 11.81 -10.21
N GLY A 33 0.38 12.39 -9.02
CA GLY A 33 1.08 13.57 -8.54
C GLY A 33 2.32 13.25 -7.68
N GLU A 34 2.79 14.27 -6.95
CA GLU A 34 3.98 14.16 -6.10
C GLU A 34 3.82 13.13 -4.97
N MET A 35 2.60 12.94 -4.46
CA MET A 35 2.33 11.96 -3.41
C MET A 35 2.56 10.52 -3.91
N GLY A 36 2.11 10.19 -5.12
CA GLY A 36 2.37 8.88 -5.70
C GLY A 36 3.83 8.65 -6.05
N LYS A 37 4.58 9.68 -6.49
CA LYS A 37 6.04 9.57 -6.66
C LYS A 37 6.74 9.23 -5.34
N GLY A 38 6.36 9.92 -4.25
CA GLY A 38 6.86 9.62 -2.91
C GLY A 38 6.51 8.20 -2.45
N TYR A 39 5.28 7.76 -2.74
CA TYR A 39 4.83 6.40 -2.47
C TYR A 39 5.63 5.35 -3.25
N GLN A 40 5.83 5.54 -4.55
CA GLN A 40 6.64 4.65 -5.39
C GLN A 40 8.11 4.61 -4.92
N ALA A 41 8.68 5.75 -4.54
CA ALA A 41 10.04 5.79 -3.96
C ALA A 41 10.13 4.95 -2.68
N LEU A 42 9.09 5.00 -1.83
CA LEU A 42 9.00 4.20 -0.62
C LEU A 42 8.82 2.70 -0.90
N LEU A 43 8.04 2.33 -1.92
CA LEU A 43 7.94 0.93 -2.35
C LEU A 43 9.28 0.42 -2.91
N ASN A 44 9.96 1.24 -3.72
CA ASN A 44 11.23 0.90 -4.35
C ASN A 44 12.38 0.79 -3.35
N SER A 45 12.30 1.43 -2.19
CA SER A 45 13.26 1.23 -1.09
C SER A 45 13.13 -0.13 -0.40
N LYS A 46 12.16 -0.96 -0.82
CA LYS A 46 11.84 -2.27 -0.25
C LYS A 46 11.45 -2.17 1.22
N ILE A 47 10.71 -1.13 1.58
CA ILE A 47 10.22 -0.94 2.95
C ILE A 47 9.40 -2.13 3.48
N GLN A 48 8.86 -2.98 2.60
CA GLN A 48 8.16 -4.21 2.98
C GLN A 48 9.09 -5.27 3.58
N ASN A 49 10.41 -5.14 3.41
CA ASN A 49 11.39 -6.03 4.01
C ASN A 49 11.78 -5.64 5.43
N GLU A 50 11.40 -4.43 5.86
CA GLU A 50 11.66 -3.95 7.22
C GLU A 50 10.79 -4.68 8.23
N SER A 51 11.39 -5.10 9.34
CA SER A 51 10.70 -5.83 10.41
C SER A 51 9.51 -5.04 10.97
N LEU A 52 8.32 -5.63 10.83
CA LEU A 52 7.09 -5.12 11.41
C LEU A 52 7.06 -5.40 12.92
N ILE A 53 6.73 -4.37 13.69
CA ILE A 53 6.38 -4.53 15.11
C ILE A 53 4.95 -5.04 15.27
N GLU A 54 4.58 -5.48 16.48
CA GLU A 54 3.27 -6.06 16.77
C GLU A 54 2.09 -5.16 16.31
N SER A 55 2.16 -3.85 16.56
CA SER A 55 1.12 -2.91 16.14
C SER A 55 1.00 -2.79 14.61
N GLU A 56 2.11 -2.92 13.88
CA GLU A 56 2.10 -2.91 12.42
C GLU A 56 1.58 -4.22 11.84
N GLN A 57 1.87 -5.36 12.50
CA GLN A 57 1.28 -6.65 12.13
C GLN A 57 -0.23 -6.65 12.32
N GLU A 58 -0.71 -6.08 13.44
CA GLU A 58 -2.15 -5.95 13.69
C GLU A 58 -2.82 -5.03 12.67
N PHE A 59 -2.17 -3.90 12.34
CA PHE A 59 -2.63 -3.03 11.27
C PHE A 59 -2.69 -3.75 9.91
N LEU A 60 -1.67 -4.53 9.55
CA LEU A 60 -1.67 -5.32 8.33
C LEU A 60 -2.82 -6.35 8.29
N ARG A 61 -3.14 -7.00 9.41
CA ARG A 61 -4.31 -7.90 9.51
C ARG A 61 -5.62 -7.16 9.26
N GLN A 62 -5.75 -5.94 9.79
CA GLN A 62 -6.93 -5.11 9.54
C GLN A 62 -7.05 -4.75 8.05
N LEU A 63 -5.94 -4.39 7.39
CA LEU A 63 -5.92 -4.15 5.94
C LEU A 63 -6.33 -5.41 5.17
N ALA A 64 -5.76 -6.56 5.51
CA ALA A 64 -6.11 -7.84 4.88
C ALA A 64 -7.61 -8.17 5.04
N ALA A 65 -8.19 -7.91 6.22
CA ALA A 65 -9.62 -8.10 6.45
C ALA A 65 -10.50 -7.15 5.60
N GLN A 66 -10.03 -5.93 5.29
CA GLN A 66 -10.73 -5.05 4.35
C GLN A 66 -10.61 -5.55 2.91
N LEU A 67 -9.41 -5.98 2.50
CA LEU A 67 -9.18 -6.52 1.15
C LEU A 67 -9.94 -7.82 0.89
N ALA A 68 -10.13 -8.65 1.92
CA ALA A 68 -10.90 -9.89 1.85
C ALA A 68 -12.40 -9.68 1.56
N LYS A 69 -12.91 -8.44 1.74
CA LYS A 69 -14.29 -8.09 1.33
C LYS A 69 -14.46 -8.00 -0.19
N GLY A 70 -13.35 -8.05 -0.92
CA GLY A 70 -13.31 -8.00 -2.38
C GLY A 70 -13.05 -6.60 -2.92
N ILE A 71 -12.65 -6.55 -4.18
CA ILE A 71 -12.30 -5.31 -4.89
C ILE A 71 -13.50 -4.38 -5.16
N GLU A 72 -14.72 -4.89 -5.02
CA GLU A 72 -15.97 -4.13 -5.13
C GLU A 72 -16.33 -3.37 -3.86
N ALA A 73 -15.65 -3.65 -2.74
CA ALA A 73 -15.85 -2.92 -1.51
C ALA A 73 -15.37 -1.46 -1.64
N PRO A 74 -16.02 -0.51 -0.96
CA PRO A 74 -15.59 0.88 -1.00
C PRO A 74 -14.17 1.00 -0.43
N LYS A 75 -13.35 1.83 -1.09
CA LYS A 75 -11.95 2.08 -0.71
C LYS A 75 -11.01 0.88 -0.81
N THR A 76 -11.36 -0.21 -1.51
CA THR A 76 -10.43 -1.35 -1.66
C THR A 76 -9.09 -0.93 -2.26
N ILE A 77 -9.07 -0.04 -3.25
CA ILE A 77 -7.83 0.47 -3.83
C ILE A 77 -7.01 1.27 -2.80
N ASN A 78 -7.66 2.04 -1.92
CA ASN A 78 -6.97 2.75 -0.83
C ASN A 78 -6.29 1.77 0.13
N TYR A 79 -7.02 0.73 0.55
CA TYR A 79 -6.50 -0.30 1.43
C TYR A 79 -5.39 -1.11 0.77
N LEU A 80 -5.47 -1.30 -0.54
CA LEU A 80 -4.44 -1.97 -1.32
C LEU A 80 -3.14 -1.17 -1.30
N LEU A 81 -3.21 0.13 -1.61
CA LEU A 81 -2.04 1.01 -1.57
C LEU A 81 -1.37 1.00 -0.20
N ALA A 82 -2.17 1.06 0.87
CA ALA A 82 -1.66 0.93 2.23
C ALA A 82 -0.99 -0.44 2.45
N ALA A 83 -1.63 -1.55 2.06
CA ALA A 83 -1.11 -2.90 2.28
C ALA A 83 0.22 -3.15 1.59
N MET A 84 0.40 -2.67 0.35
CA MET A 84 1.64 -2.80 -0.44
C MET A 84 2.89 -2.21 0.26
N LEU A 85 2.73 -1.35 1.28
CA LEU A 85 3.85 -0.83 2.09
C LEU A 85 4.29 -1.78 3.20
N TYR A 86 3.45 -2.75 3.56
CA TYR A 86 3.66 -3.64 4.71
C TYR A 86 3.91 -5.09 4.32
N CYS A 87 3.36 -5.55 3.20
CA CYS A 87 3.47 -6.94 2.77
C CYS A 87 4.25 -7.08 1.46
N ARG A 88 4.94 -8.21 1.31
CA ARG A 88 5.61 -8.56 0.06
C ARG A 88 4.58 -9.01 -0.97
N SER A 89 4.95 -8.96 -2.25
CA SER A 89 4.11 -9.43 -3.35
C SER A 89 3.61 -10.86 -3.19
N GLU A 90 4.40 -11.72 -2.56
CA GLU A 90 4.06 -13.12 -2.26
C GLU A 90 2.82 -13.24 -1.35
N GLN A 91 2.62 -12.25 -0.47
CA GLN A 91 1.53 -12.20 0.50
C GLN A 91 0.32 -11.42 -0.02
N LEU A 92 0.47 -10.67 -1.11
CA LEU A 92 -0.53 -9.76 -1.65
C LEU A 92 -0.84 -10.11 -3.11
N ARG A 93 -1.55 -11.22 -3.31
CA ARG A 93 -2.05 -11.62 -4.62
C ARG A 93 -3.49 -11.15 -4.80
N ILE A 94 -3.69 -10.31 -5.80
CA ILE A 94 -5.02 -9.96 -6.29
C ILE A 94 -5.36 -10.96 -7.38
N GLU A 95 -6.48 -11.67 -7.21
CA GLU A 95 -6.93 -12.69 -8.16
C GLU A 95 -7.31 -12.07 -9.51
N ASP A 96 -7.97 -10.92 -9.49
CA ASP A 96 -8.44 -10.23 -10.68
C ASP A 96 -7.79 -8.85 -10.83
N ILE A 97 -6.60 -8.83 -11.42
CA ILE A 97 -5.87 -7.58 -11.71
C ILE A 97 -6.60 -6.69 -12.72
N THR A 98 -7.57 -7.21 -13.47
CA THR A 98 -8.33 -6.41 -14.46
C THR A 98 -9.24 -5.38 -13.80
N LYS A 99 -9.59 -5.61 -12.53
CA LYS A 99 -10.36 -4.69 -11.70
C LYS A 99 -9.50 -3.60 -11.06
N LEU A 100 -8.18 -3.64 -11.24
CA LEU A 100 -7.31 -2.54 -10.83
C LEU A 100 -7.44 -1.35 -11.79
N PRO A 101 -7.37 -0.12 -11.26
CA PRO A 101 -7.30 1.06 -12.10
C PRO A 101 -6.07 1.03 -13.02
N HIS A 102 -6.20 1.52 -14.26
CA HIS A 102 -5.12 1.50 -15.24
C HIS A 102 -3.84 2.20 -14.75
N TRP A 103 -3.99 3.24 -13.93
CA TRP A 103 -2.88 4.04 -13.41
C TRP A 103 -2.10 3.32 -12.29
N LEU A 104 -2.65 2.27 -11.69
CA LEU A 104 -1.99 1.43 -10.67
C LEU A 104 -1.46 0.13 -11.25
N LEU A 105 -2.09 -0.37 -12.31
CA LEU A 105 -1.89 -1.72 -12.82
C LEU A 105 -0.41 -2.02 -13.11
N GLU A 106 0.27 -1.11 -13.81
CA GLU A 106 1.68 -1.29 -14.17
C GLU A 106 2.59 -1.36 -12.93
N ASP A 107 2.35 -0.49 -11.95
CA ASP A 107 3.16 -0.47 -10.73
C ASP A 107 2.85 -1.66 -9.81
N TYR A 108 1.60 -2.12 -9.78
CA TYR A 108 1.23 -3.35 -9.10
C TYR A 108 1.90 -4.57 -9.75
N GLN A 109 1.97 -4.64 -11.08
CA GLN A 109 2.66 -5.73 -11.78
C GLN A 109 4.17 -5.74 -11.47
N LYS A 110 4.82 -4.57 -11.52
CA LYS A 110 6.23 -4.42 -11.12
C LYS A 110 6.47 -4.86 -9.68
N PHE A 111 5.57 -4.48 -8.77
CA PHE A 111 5.62 -4.92 -7.38
C PHE A 111 5.41 -6.44 -7.25
N ALA A 112 4.43 -6.99 -7.99
CA ALA A 112 4.08 -8.41 -7.98
C ALA A 112 5.18 -9.32 -8.55
N GLY A 113 6.13 -8.75 -9.32
CA GLY A 113 7.22 -9.49 -9.96
C GLY A 113 6.82 -10.21 -11.25
N ASN A 114 5.77 -9.70 -11.94
CA ASN A 114 5.36 -10.18 -13.26
C ASN A 114 5.98 -9.36 -14.38
#